data_AF-A0A959CVE2-F1
#
_entry.id   AF-A0A959CVE2-F1
#
_cell.length_a   1.000
_cell.length_b   1.000
_cell.length_c   1.000
_cell.angle_alpha   90.00
_cell.angle_beta   90.00
_cell.angle_gamma   90.00
#
_symmetry.space_group_name_H-M   'P 1'
#
loop_
_entity.id
_entity.type
_entity.pdbx_description
1 polymer ?
#
loop_
_entity_poly.entity_id
_entity_poly.type
_entity_poly.pdbx_seq_one_letter_code
_entity_poly.pdbx_strand_id
1 'polypeptide(L)'
;MNREPYIEQIHQYLSGELDAAARKSFEEALEKDEALKEAFLFEQQLLGALEQSFDQRAREDISQVHQQLRAEGFFSASRGKAGKLSVLRVAAAAAALAALCAGIWWFALRPQPFEPQVAFRQHFRPEEEQAGRIIEGLTSVGFAPEMNPTDSLREALVLYRKEDYPAAFLALSYFLDNHPQNDTAQFFLALTEMSLSNFDSAARLLSGFSNPGNPEMEKEARWYLALCFLQSEGRREDARKLLETLAEDEAFGQQMQARELLGRLPPKD
;
A
#
# COMPACT_ATOMS: atom_id res chain seq x y z
N MET A 1 -7.40 -21.53 2.58
CA MET A 1 -6.34 -22.48 2.99
C MET A 1 -5.18 -21.66 3.53
N ASN A 2 -4.63 -21.97 4.69
CA ASN A 2 -3.55 -21.17 5.28
C ASN A 2 -2.24 -21.45 4.53
N ARG A 3 -1.67 -20.42 3.88
CA ARG A 3 -0.49 -20.53 3.00
C ARG A 3 0.81 -20.09 3.69
N GLU A 4 0.70 -19.38 4.81
CA GLU A 4 1.82 -18.85 5.59
C GLU A 4 2.98 -19.83 5.84
N PRO A 5 2.75 -21.14 6.16
CA PRO A 5 3.87 -22.03 6.47
C PRO A 5 4.75 -22.38 5.25
N TYR A 6 4.27 -22.14 4.03
CA TYR A 6 4.96 -22.54 2.79
C TYR A 6 5.68 -21.39 2.08
N ILE A 7 5.35 -20.14 2.39
CA ILE A 7 5.84 -18.95 1.68
C ILE A 7 7.37 -18.85 1.75
N GLU A 8 7.95 -19.01 2.94
CA GLU A 8 9.40 -18.94 3.16
C GLU A 8 10.16 -19.98 2.30
N GLN A 9 9.65 -21.21 2.24
CA GLN A 9 10.28 -22.30 1.47
C GLN A 9 10.15 -22.08 -0.04
N ILE A 10 8.99 -21.58 -0.49
CA ILE A 10 8.74 -21.21 -1.89
C ILE A 10 9.69 -20.09 -2.31
N HIS A 11 9.88 -19.06 -1.47
CA HIS A 11 10.79 -17.95 -1.74
C HIS A 11 12.24 -18.40 -1.85
N GLN A 12 12.72 -19.24 -0.93
CA GLN A 12 14.08 -19.80 -0.97
C GLN A 12 14.32 -20.67 -2.23
N TYR A 13 13.30 -21.41 -2.67
CA TYR A 13 13.36 -22.19 -3.91
C TYR A 13 13.43 -21.29 -5.15
N LEU A 14 12.58 -20.26 -5.22
CA LEU A 14 12.51 -19.33 -6.35
C LEU A 14 13.73 -18.39 -6.44
N SER A 15 14.32 -18.01 -5.30
CA SER A 15 15.55 -17.22 -5.22
C SER A 15 16.83 -18.02 -5.53
N GLY A 16 16.73 -19.35 -5.55
CA GLY A 16 17.88 -20.24 -5.79
C GLY A 16 18.81 -20.40 -4.58
N GLU A 17 18.33 -20.07 -3.38
CA GLU A 17 19.08 -20.16 -2.12
C GLU A 17 19.16 -21.59 -1.55
N LEU A 18 18.32 -22.51 -2.07
CA LEU A 18 18.36 -23.91 -1.67
C LEU A 18 19.56 -24.65 -2.29
N ASP A 19 20.23 -25.45 -1.46
CA ASP A 19 21.25 -26.39 -1.93
C ASP A 19 20.62 -27.54 -2.75
N ALA A 20 21.47 -28.34 -3.41
CA ALA A 20 21.01 -29.40 -4.31
C ALA A 20 20.16 -30.49 -3.61
N ALA A 21 20.36 -30.72 -2.31
CA ALA A 21 19.60 -31.72 -1.55
C ALA A 21 18.23 -31.15 -1.12
N ALA A 22 18.23 -29.93 -0.59
CA ALA A 22 17.04 -29.20 -0.17
C ALA A 22 16.10 -28.91 -1.35
N ARG A 23 16.68 -28.54 -2.50
CA ARG A 23 15.94 -28.34 -3.74
C ARG A 23 15.22 -29.61 -4.19
N LYS A 24 15.90 -30.75 -4.17
CA LYS A 24 15.31 -32.03 -4.55
C LYS A 24 14.18 -32.44 -3.60
N SER A 25 14.35 -32.24 -2.29
CA SER A 25 13.28 -32.52 -1.33
C SER A 25 12.06 -31.62 -1.52
N PHE A 26 12.26 -30.36 -1.92
CA PHE A 26 11.18 -29.43 -2.20
C PHE A 26 10.42 -29.80 -3.47
N GLU A 27 11.13 -30.21 -4.54
CA GLU A 27 10.51 -30.70 -5.78
C GLU A 27 9.70 -31.99 -5.54
N GLU A 28 10.20 -32.91 -4.71
CA GLU A 28 9.44 -34.09 -4.31
C GLU A 28 8.22 -33.76 -3.42
N ALA A 29 8.30 -32.70 -2.62
CA ALA A 29 7.18 -32.22 -1.80
C ALA A 29 6.09 -31.55 -2.66
N LEU A 30 6.48 -30.81 -3.70
CA LEU A 30 5.56 -30.22 -4.67
C LEU A 30 4.71 -31.25 -5.42
N GLU A 31 5.23 -32.46 -5.64
CA GLU A 31 4.46 -33.55 -6.28
C GLU A 31 3.49 -34.24 -5.33
N LYS A 32 3.74 -34.18 -4.01
CA LYS A 32 2.99 -34.96 -3.00
C LYS A 32 2.01 -34.12 -2.19
N ASP A 33 2.31 -32.84 -1.99
CA ASP A 33 1.50 -31.91 -1.21
C ASP A 33 0.77 -30.92 -2.14
N GLU A 34 -0.53 -31.15 -2.33
CA GLU A 34 -1.37 -30.28 -3.16
C GLU A 34 -1.48 -28.86 -2.58
N ALA A 35 -1.35 -28.69 -1.25
CA ALA A 35 -1.37 -27.38 -0.60
C ALA A 35 -0.14 -26.54 -0.94
N LEU A 36 1.03 -27.18 -0.91
CA LEU A 36 2.30 -26.58 -1.29
C LEU A 36 2.30 -26.21 -2.77
N LYS A 37 1.76 -27.09 -3.62
CA LYS A 37 1.64 -26.87 -5.07
C LYS A 37 0.72 -25.70 -5.41
N GLU A 38 -0.43 -25.57 -4.76
CA GLU A 38 -1.32 -24.42 -4.93
C GLU A 38 -0.67 -23.11 -4.46
N ALA A 39 0.02 -23.14 -3.32
CA ALA A 39 0.76 -21.98 -2.82
C ALA A 39 1.90 -21.57 -3.77
N PHE A 40 2.63 -22.54 -4.33
CA PHE A 40 3.70 -22.32 -5.30
C PHE A 40 3.18 -21.73 -6.61
N LEU A 41 2.09 -22.26 -7.17
CA LEU A 41 1.48 -21.74 -8.39
C LEU A 41 0.95 -20.31 -8.20
N PHE A 42 0.38 -20.02 -7.04
CA PHE A 42 -0.06 -18.67 -6.70
C PHE A 42 1.11 -17.68 -6.64
N GLU A 43 2.21 -18.06 -5.98
CA GLU A 43 3.42 -17.21 -5.90
C GLU A 43 4.05 -16.99 -7.27
N GLN A 44 4.09 -18.03 -8.12
CA GLN A 44 4.56 -17.92 -9.50
C GLN A 44 3.68 -16.99 -10.34
N GLN A 45 2.36 -17.02 -10.16
CA GLN A 45 1.43 -16.11 -10.83
C GLN A 45 1.61 -14.66 -10.35
N LEU A 46 1.84 -14.45 -9.05
CA LEU A 46 2.12 -13.14 -8.49
C LEU A 46 3.42 -12.57 -9.05
N LEU A 47 4.50 -13.35 -9.05
CA LEU A 47 5.77 -12.93 -9.65
C LEU A 47 5.66 -12.73 -11.16
N GLY A 48 4.91 -13.58 -11.87
CA GLY A 48 4.65 -13.40 -13.30
C GLY A 48 3.87 -12.12 -13.61
N ALA A 49 2.87 -11.78 -12.80
CA ALA A 49 2.14 -10.53 -12.90
C ALA A 49 3.04 -9.31 -12.61
N LEU A 50 3.94 -9.43 -11.63
CA LEU A 50 4.96 -8.42 -11.34
C LEU A 50 5.95 -8.27 -12.49
N GLU A 51 6.47 -9.37 -13.05
CA GLU A 51 7.33 -9.37 -14.24
C GLU A 51 6.65 -8.77 -15.47
N GLN A 52 5.34 -8.97 -15.62
CA GLN A 52 4.54 -8.38 -16.69
C GLN A 52 4.28 -6.87 -16.46
N SER A 53 4.33 -6.43 -15.20
CA SER A 53 4.30 -5.02 -14.79
C SER A 53 5.67 -4.34 -14.80
N PHE A 54 6.77 -5.10 -14.95
CA PHE A 54 8.08 -4.51 -15.20
C PHE A 54 8.06 -3.83 -16.57
N ASP A 55 8.29 -2.52 -16.56
CA ASP A 55 8.22 -1.62 -17.71
C ASP A 55 8.95 -2.23 -18.92
N GLN A 56 8.28 -2.22 -20.08
CA GLN A 56 8.82 -2.73 -21.33
C GLN A 56 10.15 -2.05 -21.69
N ARG A 57 10.33 -0.79 -21.24
CA ARG A 57 11.58 -0.04 -21.34
C ARG A 57 12.73 -0.67 -20.56
N ALA A 58 12.49 -1.18 -19.36
CA ALA A 58 13.54 -1.82 -18.56
C ALA A 58 14.06 -3.10 -19.26
N ARG A 59 13.17 -3.86 -19.91
CA ARG A 59 13.56 -5.02 -20.72
C ARG A 59 14.34 -4.61 -21.97
N GLU A 60 13.94 -3.51 -22.61
CA GLU A 60 14.64 -2.95 -23.78
C GLU A 60 16.04 -2.43 -23.41
N ASP A 61 16.17 -1.73 -22.30
CA ASP A 61 17.44 -1.20 -21.79
C ASP A 61 18.42 -2.33 -21.42
N ILE A 62 17.93 -3.37 -20.72
CA ILE A 62 18.75 -4.55 -20.40
C ILE A 62 19.19 -5.28 -21.67
N SER A 63 18.31 -5.41 -22.66
CA SER A 63 18.63 -6.03 -23.94
C SER A 63 19.67 -5.22 -24.73
N GLN A 64 19.57 -3.89 -24.74
CA GLN A 64 20.53 -3.01 -25.42
C GLN A 64 21.91 -3.06 -24.77
N VAL A 65 21.98 -3.00 -23.44
CA VAL A 65 23.23 -3.14 -22.69
C VAL A 65 23.85 -4.52 -22.93
N HIS A 66 23.03 -5.58 -22.94
CA HIS A 66 23.53 -6.93 -23.18
C HIS A 66 24.08 -7.10 -24.62
N GLN A 67 23.50 -6.44 -25.62
CA GLN A 67 24.02 -6.40 -26.98
C GLN A 67 25.31 -5.59 -27.10
N GLN A 68 25.39 -4.41 -26.48
CA GLN A 68 26.61 -3.60 -26.45
C GLN A 68 27.79 -4.36 -25.83
N LEU A 69 27.57 -5.01 -24.69
CA LEU A 69 28.61 -5.79 -24.02
C LEU A 69 29.06 -7.02 -24.84
N ARG A 70 28.16 -7.63 -25.64
CA ARG A 70 28.56 -8.68 -26.59
C ARG A 70 29.39 -8.13 -27.75
N ALA A 71 29.01 -6.98 -28.29
CA ALA A 71 29.75 -6.31 -29.37
C ALA A 71 31.15 -5.88 -28.92
N GLU A 72 31.30 -5.50 -27.65
CA GLU A 72 32.60 -5.19 -27.02
C GLU A 72 33.39 -6.44 -26.60
N GLY A 73 32.89 -7.64 -26.90
CA GLY A 73 33.60 -8.90 -26.65
C GLY A 73 33.64 -9.35 -25.18
N PHE A 74 32.87 -8.70 -24.29
CA PHE A 74 32.84 -8.95 -22.85
C PHE A 74 32.49 -10.41 -22.49
N PHE A 75 31.64 -11.07 -23.30
CA PHE A 75 31.20 -12.46 -23.10
C PHE A 75 31.97 -13.48 -23.94
N SER A 76 33.03 -13.07 -24.65
CA SER A 76 33.86 -14.02 -25.38
C SER A 76 34.72 -14.83 -24.40
N ALA A 77 34.24 -16.01 -24.05
CA ALA A 77 35.00 -16.96 -23.26
C ALA A 77 36.22 -17.42 -24.09
N SER A 78 37.38 -16.80 -23.85
CA SER A 78 38.66 -17.37 -24.26
C SER A 78 38.85 -18.70 -23.52
N ARG A 79 38.62 -19.81 -24.23
CA ARG A 79 39.08 -21.16 -23.84
C ARG A 79 40.61 -21.17 -23.90
N GLY A 80 41.25 -20.60 -22.89
CA GLY A 80 42.69 -20.62 -22.70
C GLY A 80 43.03 -21.28 -21.37
N LYS A 81 43.84 -22.35 -21.43
CA LYS A 81 44.28 -23.21 -20.32
C LYS A 81 44.60 -22.43 -19.03
N ALA A 82 44.22 -23.05 -17.90
CA ALA A 82 44.47 -22.59 -16.54
C ALA A 82 45.93 -22.15 -16.34
N GLY A 83 46.12 -20.84 -16.23
CA GLY A 83 47.36 -20.18 -15.82
C GLY A 83 46.99 -19.00 -14.93
N LYS A 84 47.82 -18.76 -13.90
CA LYS A 84 47.66 -17.75 -12.83
C LYS A 84 46.81 -16.55 -13.29
N LEU A 85 45.69 -16.30 -12.60
CA LEU A 85 44.78 -15.21 -12.91
C LEU A 85 45.59 -13.92 -13.09
N SER A 86 45.57 -13.34 -14.30
CA SER A 86 46.25 -12.08 -14.54
C SER A 86 45.60 -11.02 -13.66
N VAL A 87 46.42 -10.17 -13.05
CA VAL A 87 45.97 -9.06 -12.18
C VAL A 87 44.89 -8.20 -12.87
N LEU A 88 44.88 -8.19 -14.20
CA LEU A 88 43.85 -7.56 -15.04
C LEU A 88 42.43 -8.14 -14.82
N ARG A 89 42.29 -9.46 -14.65
CA ARG A 89 40.99 -10.12 -14.39
C ARG A 89 40.50 -9.86 -12.97
N VAL A 90 41.42 -9.81 -12.00
CA VAL A 90 41.11 -9.45 -10.61
C VAL A 90 40.72 -7.97 -10.52
N ALA A 91 41.42 -7.09 -11.24
CA ALA A 91 41.10 -5.67 -11.33
C ALA A 91 39.75 -5.42 -12.04
N ALA A 92 39.44 -6.16 -13.12
CA ALA A 92 38.15 -6.08 -13.79
C ALA A 92 36.98 -6.55 -12.91
N ALA A 93 37.16 -7.64 -12.16
CA ALA A 93 36.17 -8.10 -11.18
C ALA A 93 35.97 -7.09 -10.04
N ALA A 94 37.05 -6.48 -9.54
CA ALA A 94 36.99 -5.43 -8.52
C ALA A 94 36.29 -4.16 -9.03
N ALA A 95 36.52 -3.77 -10.28
CA ALA A 95 35.87 -2.62 -10.91
C ALA A 95 34.36 -2.86 -11.13
N ALA A 96 33.97 -4.09 -11.52
CA ALA A 96 32.56 -4.46 -11.66
C ALA A 96 31.82 -4.44 -10.32
N LEU A 97 32.46 -4.96 -9.25
CA LEU A 97 31.93 -4.87 -7.87
C LEU A 97 31.82 -3.42 -7.39
N ALA A 98 32.83 -2.58 -7.66
CA ALA A 98 32.79 -1.17 -7.32
C ALA A 98 31.68 -0.42 -8.08
N ALA A 99 31.47 -0.74 -9.36
CA ALA A 99 30.39 -0.17 -10.16
C ALA A 99 29.00 -0.61 -9.69
N LEU A 100 28.84 -1.88 -9.28
CA LEU A 100 27.61 -2.38 -8.66
C LEU A 100 27.34 -1.71 -7.31
N CYS A 101 28.35 -1.62 -6.44
CA CYS A 101 28.24 -0.90 -5.17
C CYS A 101 27.90 0.57 -5.39
N ALA A 102 28.54 1.25 -6.36
CA ALA A 102 28.25 2.63 -6.70
C ALA A 102 26.84 2.80 -7.30
N GLY A 103 26.37 1.85 -8.10
CA GLY A 103 25.02 1.83 -8.64
C GLY A 103 23.94 1.61 -7.57
N ILE A 104 24.16 0.67 -6.65
CA ILE A 104 23.30 0.44 -5.49
C ILE A 104 23.32 1.66 -4.58
N TRP A 105 24.48 2.24 -4.31
CA TRP A 105 24.62 3.44 -3.50
C TRP A 105 23.91 4.64 -4.14
N TRP A 106 24.05 4.81 -5.45
CA TRP A 106 23.36 5.83 -6.24
C TRP A 106 21.84 5.62 -6.25
N PHE A 107 21.37 4.38 -6.39
CA PHE A 107 19.95 4.05 -6.39
C PHE A 107 19.33 4.18 -4.99
N ALA A 108 20.03 3.75 -3.94
CA ALA A 108 19.56 3.83 -2.56
C ALA A 108 19.57 5.26 -2.00
N LEU A 109 20.43 6.15 -2.52
CA LEU A 109 20.46 7.57 -2.16
C LEU A 109 19.55 8.45 -3.01
N ARG A 110 18.91 7.91 -4.06
CA ARG A 110 17.93 8.68 -4.83
C ARG A 110 16.70 8.94 -3.97
N PRO A 111 16.25 10.20 -3.83
CA PRO A 111 14.95 10.49 -3.26
C PRO A 111 13.90 9.72 -4.07
N GLN A 112 13.22 8.78 -3.43
CA GLN A 112 12.11 8.09 -4.10
C GLN A 112 11.04 9.12 -4.45
N PRO A 113 10.48 9.08 -5.67
CA PRO A 113 9.36 9.94 -6.02
C PRO A 113 8.23 9.69 -5.02
N PHE A 114 7.61 10.76 -4.53
CA PHE A 114 6.44 10.64 -3.67
C PHE A 114 5.31 9.97 -4.47
N GLU A 115 4.96 8.75 -4.10
CA GLU A 115 3.82 8.02 -4.65
C GLU A 115 2.61 8.18 -3.73
N PRO A 116 1.57 8.93 -4.14
CA PRO A 116 0.38 9.13 -3.32
C PRO A 116 -0.27 7.82 -2.91
N GLN A 117 -0.39 6.86 -3.82
CA GLN A 117 -1.09 5.59 -3.53
C GLN A 117 -0.40 4.77 -2.44
N VAL A 118 0.93 4.81 -2.38
CA VAL A 118 1.71 4.16 -1.32
C VAL A 118 1.50 4.88 0.01
N ALA A 119 1.57 6.22 0.00
CA ALA A 119 1.28 7.03 1.18
C ALA A 119 -0.13 6.76 1.74
N PHE A 120 -1.15 6.74 0.88
CA PHE A 120 -2.51 6.41 1.32
C PHE A 120 -2.61 5.02 1.93
N ARG A 121 -2.09 3.98 1.28
CA ARG A 121 -2.14 2.61 1.84
C ARG A 121 -1.43 2.46 3.19
N GLN A 122 -0.37 3.24 3.43
CA GLN A 122 0.37 3.21 4.70
C GLN A 122 -0.34 3.97 5.82
N HIS A 123 -1.16 4.97 5.48
CA HIS A 123 -1.67 5.95 6.43
C HIS A 123 -3.21 5.97 6.56
N PHE A 124 -3.93 5.37 5.61
CA PHE A 124 -5.36 5.12 5.71
C PHE A 124 -5.59 3.81 6.48
N ARG A 125 -6.31 3.91 7.60
CA ARG A 125 -6.85 2.76 8.32
C ARG A 125 -8.35 2.96 8.42
N PRO A 126 -9.18 2.06 7.89
CA PRO A 126 -10.61 2.11 8.13
C PRO A 126 -10.86 2.17 9.65
N GLU A 127 -11.61 3.17 10.12
CA GLU A 127 -11.91 3.40 11.55
C GLU A 127 -12.83 2.32 12.17
N GLU A 128 -12.47 1.04 12.03
CA GLU A 128 -13.28 -0.11 12.45
C GLU A 128 -13.47 -0.19 13.96
N GLU A 129 -12.41 0.14 14.73
CA GLU A 129 -12.49 0.15 16.19
C GLU A 129 -13.42 1.26 16.67
N GLN A 130 -13.32 2.45 16.08
CA GLN A 130 -14.20 3.58 16.37
C GLN A 130 -15.66 3.25 15.98
N ALA A 131 -15.88 2.65 14.81
CA ALA A 131 -17.18 2.14 14.39
C ALA A 131 -17.73 1.13 15.41
N GLY A 132 -16.89 0.22 15.91
CA GLY A 132 -17.25 -0.73 16.96
C GLY A 132 -17.74 -0.05 18.24
N ARG A 133 -16.99 0.91 18.78
CA ARG A 133 -17.38 1.68 19.98
C ARG A 133 -18.69 2.44 19.77
N ILE A 134 -18.88 3.03 18.60
CA ILE A 134 -20.12 3.75 18.25
C ILE A 134 -21.30 2.78 18.18
N ILE A 135 -21.14 1.63 17.50
CA ILE A 135 -22.17 0.59 17.41
C ILE A 135 -22.62 0.11 18.80
N GLU A 136 -21.68 -0.05 19.74
CA GLU A 136 -21.97 -0.43 21.12
C GLU A 136 -22.75 0.65 21.89
N GLY A 137 -22.44 1.93 21.64
CA GLY A 137 -23.15 3.08 22.22
C GLY A 137 -24.54 3.34 21.61
N LEU A 138 -24.78 2.90 20.37
CA LEU A 138 -26.09 2.92 19.72
C LEU A 138 -27.00 1.85 20.33
N THR A 139 -27.57 2.18 21.49
CA THR A 139 -28.59 1.37 22.16
C THR A 139 -29.91 1.48 21.42
N SER A 140 -30.45 0.33 20.97
CA SER A 140 -31.77 0.27 20.35
C SER A 140 -32.83 0.59 21.39
N VAL A 141 -33.59 1.66 21.18
CA VAL A 141 -34.65 2.09 22.09
C VAL A 141 -36.01 1.70 21.51
N GLY A 142 -36.48 0.50 21.88
CA GLY A 142 -37.91 0.16 21.91
C GLY A 142 -38.51 -0.60 20.73
N PHE A 143 -39.64 -1.25 21.04
CA PHE A 143 -40.49 -2.10 20.19
C PHE A 143 -41.28 -1.32 19.12
N ALA A 144 -40.63 -0.40 18.41
CA ALA A 144 -41.26 0.28 17.28
C ALA A 144 -41.36 -0.68 16.08
N PRO A 145 -42.50 -0.76 15.38
CA PRO A 145 -42.65 -1.60 14.20
C PRO A 145 -41.87 -1.09 12.98
N GLU A 146 -41.40 0.16 13.02
CA GLU A 146 -40.56 0.80 12.00
C GLU A 146 -39.10 0.88 12.49
N MET A 147 -38.15 0.75 11.57
CA MET A 147 -36.73 0.85 11.88
C MET A 147 -36.40 2.28 12.35
N ASN A 148 -35.98 2.41 13.62
CA ASN A 148 -35.58 3.68 14.21
C ASN A 148 -34.28 4.16 13.53
N PRO A 149 -34.08 5.48 13.30
CA PRO A 149 -32.82 6.05 12.83
C PRO A 149 -31.55 5.48 13.51
N THR A 150 -31.59 5.22 14.82
CA THR A 150 -30.49 4.59 15.56
C THR A 150 -30.17 3.20 15.04
N ASP A 151 -31.19 2.39 14.74
CA ASP A 151 -31.02 1.03 14.21
C ASP A 151 -30.51 1.05 12.77
N SER A 152 -31.01 1.96 11.94
CA SER A 152 -30.55 2.15 10.55
C SER A 152 -29.07 2.59 10.49
N LEU A 153 -28.67 3.54 11.31
CA LEU A 153 -27.26 3.97 11.40
C LEU A 153 -26.38 2.82 11.90
N ARG A 154 -26.83 2.10 12.93
CA ARG A 154 -26.10 0.94 13.46
C ARG A 154 -25.87 -0.13 12.39
N GLU A 155 -26.89 -0.46 11.59
CA GLU A 155 -26.77 -1.42 10.50
C GLU A 155 -25.75 -0.95 9.45
N ALA A 156 -25.81 0.32 9.06
CA ALA A 156 -24.87 0.91 8.11
C ALA A 156 -23.41 0.83 8.61
N LEU A 157 -23.17 1.10 9.90
CA LEU A 157 -21.85 0.97 10.51
C LEU A 157 -21.39 -0.49 10.66
N VAL A 158 -22.32 -1.44 10.83
CA VAL A 158 -22.01 -2.87 10.81
C VAL A 158 -21.54 -3.31 9.43
N LEU A 159 -22.15 -2.81 8.35
CA LEU A 159 -21.72 -3.06 6.97
C LEU A 159 -20.31 -2.49 6.73
N TYR A 160 -20.07 -1.25 7.18
CA TYR A 160 -18.75 -0.61 7.11
C TYR A 160 -17.67 -1.45 7.81
N ARG A 161 -17.94 -1.91 9.04
CA ARG A 161 -16.99 -2.74 9.83
C ARG A 161 -16.76 -4.13 9.23
N LYS A 162 -17.65 -4.61 8.37
CA LYS A 162 -17.48 -5.85 7.61
C LYS A 162 -16.75 -5.64 6.29
N GLU A 163 -16.27 -4.42 6.03
CA GLU A 163 -15.63 -4.00 4.79
C GLU A 163 -16.56 -4.12 3.55
N ASP A 164 -17.87 -4.25 3.76
CA ASP A 164 -18.86 -4.22 2.68
C ASP A 164 -19.16 -2.75 2.34
N TYR A 165 -18.15 -2.07 1.82
CA TYR A 165 -18.21 -0.64 1.50
C TYR A 165 -19.30 -0.29 0.47
N PRO A 166 -19.59 -1.10 -0.57
CA PRO A 166 -20.73 -0.84 -1.44
C PRO A 166 -22.08 -0.86 -0.71
N ALA A 167 -22.32 -1.83 0.17
CA ALA A 167 -23.57 -1.87 0.94
C ALA A 167 -23.62 -0.75 2.00
N ALA A 168 -22.50 -0.48 2.66
CA ALA A 168 -22.37 0.60 3.63
C ALA A 168 -22.65 1.96 2.99
N PHE A 169 -22.14 2.19 1.77
CA PHE A 169 -22.41 3.41 1.01
C PHE A 169 -23.91 3.61 0.80
N LEU A 170 -24.60 2.60 0.26
CA LEU A 170 -26.05 2.69 0.03
C LEU A 170 -26.83 2.95 1.33
N ALA A 171 -26.48 2.23 2.41
CA ALA A 171 -27.14 2.39 3.70
C ALA A 171 -26.89 3.77 4.34
N LEU A 172 -25.65 4.27 4.30
CA LEU A 172 -25.28 5.58 4.83
C LEU A 172 -25.87 6.73 4.00
N SER A 173 -25.87 6.62 2.67
CA SER A 173 -26.50 7.61 1.80
C SER A 173 -28.00 7.70 2.06
N TYR A 174 -28.70 6.56 2.10
CA TYR A 174 -30.14 6.53 2.41
C TYR A 174 -30.45 7.10 3.80
N PHE A 175 -29.60 6.80 4.79
CA PHE A 175 -29.73 7.37 6.12
C PHE A 175 -29.58 8.90 6.12
N LEU A 176 -28.56 9.42 5.41
CA LEU A 176 -28.28 10.85 5.32
C LEU A 176 -29.31 11.63 4.50
N ASP A 177 -30.00 11.01 3.54
CA ASP A 177 -31.13 11.63 2.84
C ASP A 177 -32.24 12.06 3.81
N ASN A 178 -32.41 11.33 4.92
CA ASN A 178 -33.41 11.60 5.95
C ASN A 178 -32.82 12.33 7.18
N HIS A 179 -31.51 12.21 7.40
CA HIS A 179 -30.80 12.77 8.55
C HIS A 179 -29.52 13.51 8.15
N PRO A 180 -29.61 14.57 7.33
CA PRO A 180 -28.45 15.18 6.68
C PRO A 180 -27.46 15.85 7.63
N GLN A 181 -27.82 16.09 8.89
CA GLN A 181 -26.97 16.70 9.92
C GLN A 181 -26.32 15.67 10.87
N ASN A 182 -26.39 14.37 10.55
CA ASN A 182 -25.75 13.36 11.39
C ASN A 182 -24.26 13.25 11.08
N ASP A 183 -23.43 13.90 11.90
CA ASP A 183 -21.98 13.97 11.71
C ASP A 183 -21.32 12.59 11.65
N THR A 184 -21.77 11.64 12.48
CA THR A 184 -21.27 10.25 12.44
C THR A 184 -21.50 9.61 11.07
N ALA A 185 -22.72 9.68 10.55
CA ALA A 185 -23.03 9.12 9.24
C ALA A 185 -22.27 9.83 8.11
N GLN A 186 -22.12 11.15 8.17
CA GLN A 186 -21.33 11.91 7.18
C GLN A 186 -19.87 11.47 7.16
N PHE A 187 -19.26 11.31 8.33
CA PHE A 187 -17.87 10.88 8.47
C PHE A 187 -17.66 9.46 7.94
N PHE A 188 -18.49 8.50 8.36
CA PHE A 188 -18.37 7.13 7.86
C PHE A 188 -18.72 7.02 6.37
N LEU A 189 -19.59 7.88 5.83
CA LEU A 189 -19.82 7.93 4.38
C LEU A 189 -18.55 8.39 3.65
N ALA A 190 -17.85 9.40 4.18
CA ALA A 190 -16.59 9.84 3.60
C ALA A 190 -15.52 8.73 3.63
N LEU A 191 -15.37 8.02 4.75
CA LEU A 191 -14.45 6.89 4.84
C LEU A 191 -14.82 5.76 3.88
N THR A 192 -16.11 5.49 3.74
CA THR A 192 -16.62 4.50 2.76
C THR A 192 -16.27 4.91 1.33
N GLU A 193 -16.45 6.18 0.98
CA GLU A 193 -16.05 6.72 -0.33
C GLU A 193 -14.53 6.60 -0.55
N MET A 194 -13.71 6.82 0.48
CA MET A 194 -12.26 6.61 0.41
C MET A 194 -11.90 5.14 0.16
N SER A 195 -12.57 4.20 0.84
CA SER A 195 -12.38 2.77 0.63
C SER A 195 -12.79 2.32 -0.78
N LEU A 196 -13.75 3.01 -1.39
CA LEU A 196 -14.16 2.83 -2.79
C LEU A 196 -13.28 3.62 -3.78
N SER A 197 -12.21 4.26 -3.33
CA SER A 197 -11.30 5.10 -4.13
C SER A 197 -11.96 6.34 -4.75
N ASN A 198 -13.10 6.78 -4.22
CA ASN A 198 -13.82 7.99 -4.66
C ASN A 198 -13.32 9.23 -3.89
N PHE A 199 -12.03 9.54 -4.02
CA PHE A 199 -11.35 10.56 -3.21
C PHE A 199 -11.94 11.98 -3.34
N ASP A 200 -12.41 12.37 -4.52
CA ASP A 200 -13.06 13.67 -4.72
C ASP A 200 -14.40 13.78 -3.97
N SER A 201 -15.19 12.69 -3.93
CA SER A 201 -16.44 12.65 -3.17
C SER A 201 -16.18 12.69 -1.67
N ALA A 202 -15.23 11.88 -1.20
CA ALA A 202 -14.79 11.90 0.20
C ALA A 202 -14.27 13.28 0.61
N ALA A 203 -13.45 13.91 -0.23
CA ALA A 203 -12.92 15.26 0.04
C ALA A 203 -14.04 16.30 0.16
N ARG A 204 -15.09 16.23 -0.67
CA ARG A 204 -16.25 17.13 -0.56
C ARG A 204 -17.00 16.94 0.75
N LEU A 205 -17.22 15.70 1.18
CA LEU A 205 -17.87 15.40 2.46
C LEU A 205 -17.04 15.92 3.65
N LEU A 206 -15.71 15.76 3.60
CA LEU A 206 -14.81 16.14 4.70
C LEU A 206 -14.46 17.63 4.74
N SER A 207 -14.50 18.35 3.61
CA SER A 207 -14.12 19.78 3.54
C SER A 207 -15.01 20.70 4.37
N GLY A 208 -16.24 20.26 4.67
CA GLY A 208 -17.19 20.99 5.51
C GLY A 208 -17.48 20.31 6.85
N PHE A 209 -16.75 19.25 7.19
CA PHE A 209 -17.01 18.46 8.38
C PHE A 209 -16.68 19.26 9.65
N SER A 210 -17.64 19.32 10.58
CA SER A 210 -17.46 19.92 11.90
C SER A 210 -18.23 19.10 12.92
N ASN A 211 -17.58 18.75 14.03
CA ASN A 211 -18.24 18.04 15.12
C ASN A 211 -17.81 18.67 16.46
N PRO A 212 -18.46 19.76 16.89
CA PRO A 212 -18.09 20.45 18.13
C PRO A 212 -18.19 19.56 19.38
N GLY A 213 -19.03 18.52 19.33
CA GLY A 213 -19.19 17.54 20.41
C GLY A 213 -18.08 16.49 20.45
N ASN A 214 -17.31 16.32 19.37
CA ASN A 214 -16.19 15.40 19.28
C ASN A 214 -15.01 16.02 18.51
N PRO A 215 -14.20 16.86 19.17
CA PRO A 215 -13.03 17.50 18.54
C PRO A 215 -12.02 16.51 17.95
N GLU A 216 -11.91 15.30 18.50
CA GLU A 216 -10.98 14.29 17.98
C GLU A 216 -11.40 13.81 16.59
N MET A 217 -12.70 13.52 16.42
CA MET A 217 -13.27 13.15 15.13
C MET A 217 -13.14 14.28 14.09
N GLU A 218 -13.15 15.54 14.52
CA GLU A 218 -12.86 16.67 13.63
C GLU A 218 -11.39 16.68 13.16
N LYS A 219 -10.44 16.33 14.03
CA LYS A 219 -9.02 16.19 13.64
C LYS A 219 -8.84 15.00 12.69
N GLU A 220 -9.47 13.87 12.97
CA GLU A 220 -9.49 12.70 12.09
C GLU A 220 -10.07 13.06 10.70
N ALA A 221 -11.16 13.82 10.65
CA ALA A 221 -11.75 14.26 9.38
C ALA A 221 -10.78 15.12 8.56
N ARG A 222 -10.05 16.04 9.21
CA ARG A 222 -9.00 16.86 8.57
C ARG A 222 -7.84 16.00 8.07
N TRP A 223 -7.47 14.97 8.82
CA TRP A 223 -6.46 14.00 8.40
C TRP A 223 -6.88 13.24 7.15
N TYR A 224 -8.08 12.67 7.15
CA TYR A 224 -8.62 11.95 6.00
C TYR A 224 -8.82 12.86 4.78
N LEU A 225 -9.16 14.14 5.00
CA LEU A 225 -9.23 15.15 3.94
C LEU A 225 -7.86 15.38 3.30
N ALA A 226 -6.81 15.48 4.12
CA ALA A 226 -5.44 15.61 3.62
C ALA A 226 -5.05 14.40 2.76
N LEU A 227 -5.38 13.18 3.20
CA LEU A 227 -5.13 11.96 2.43
C LEU A 227 -5.88 11.95 1.09
N CYS A 228 -7.14 12.40 1.06
CA CYS A 228 -7.90 12.55 -0.18
C CYS A 228 -7.25 13.55 -1.14
N PHE A 229 -6.79 14.69 -0.63
CA PHE A 229 -6.07 15.68 -1.43
C PHE A 229 -4.73 15.18 -1.97
N LEU A 230 -4.05 14.28 -1.25
CA LEU A 230 -2.86 13.62 -1.79
C LEU A 230 -3.17 12.72 -2.99
N GLN A 231 -4.33 12.04 -2.98
CA GLN A 231 -4.78 11.22 -4.11
C GLN A 231 -5.33 12.03 -5.28
N SER A 232 -5.79 13.26 -5.03
CA SER A 232 -6.42 14.10 -6.04
C SER A 232 -5.37 14.93 -6.79
N GLU A 233 -5.44 14.96 -8.12
CA GLU A 233 -4.51 15.74 -8.93
C GLU A 233 -4.61 17.25 -8.61
N GLY A 234 -3.46 17.92 -8.49
CA GLY A 234 -3.39 19.37 -8.26
C GLY A 234 -3.78 19.84 -6.86
N ARG A 235 -4.15 18.96 -5.92
CA ARG A 235 -4.58 19.32 -4.56
C ARG A 235 -3.49 19.19 -3.49
N ARG A 236 -2.24 18.95 -3.90
CA ARG A 236 -1.11 18.69 -3.00
C ARG A 236 -0.85 19.81 -1.99
N GLU A 237 -1.00 21.07 -2.40
CA GLU A 237 -0.79 22.20 -1.49
C GLU A 237 -1.91 22.35 -0.45
N ASP A 238 -3.12 21.92 -0.76
CA ASP A 238 -4.20 21.86 0.23
C ASP A 238 -3.94 20.76 1.24
N ALA A 239 -3.44 19.60 0.79
CA ALA A 239 -3.00 18.53 1.68
C ALA A 239 -1.89 19.01 2.62
N ARG A 240 -0.89 19.73 2.08
CA ARG A 240 0.22 20.25 2.87
C ARG A 240 -0.25 21.16 4.01
N LYS A 241 -1.14 22.12 3.75
CA LYS A 241 -1.65 23.05 4.78
C LYS A 241 -2.35 22.30 5.92
N LEU A 242 -3.15 21.29 5.58
CA LEU A 242 -3.83 20.45 6.58
C LEU A 242 -2.81 19.66 7.40
N LEU A 243 -1.83 19.04 6.75
CA LEU A 243 -0.78 18.27 7.41
C LEU A 243 0.11 19.16 8.30
N GLU A 244 0.43 20.38 7.89
CA GLU A 244 1.18 21.37 8.71
C GLU A 244 0.43 21.64 10.02
N THR A 245 -0.88 21.91 9.94
CA THR A 245 -1.73 22.14 11.11
C THR A 245 -1.77 20.90 12.03
N LEU A 246 -1.94 19.70 11.46
CA LEU A 246 -2.02 18.46 12.22
C LEU A 246 -0.68 18.04 12.84
N ALA A 247 0.44 18.37 12.19
CA ALA A 247 1.79 18.09 12.68
C ALA A 247 2.18 18.95 13.90
N GLU A 248 1.53 20.10 14.07
CA GLU A 248 1.70 21.01 15.21
C GLU A 248 0.76 20.67 16.38
N ASP A 249 -0.34 19.96 16.13
CA ASP A 249 -1.31 19.57 17.17
C ASP A 249 -0.80 18.37 17.99
N GLU A 250 -0.30 18.63 19.20
CA GLU A 250 0.19 17.60 20.13
C GLU A 250 -0.89 16.64 20.62
N ALA A 251 -2.16 17.05 20.53
CA ALA A 251 -3.30 16.24 20.95
C ALA A 251 -3.90 15.45 19.77
N PHE A 252 -3.27 15.45 18.59
CA PHE A 252 -3.69 14.63 17.46
C PHE A 252 -2.97 13.28 17.46
N GLY A 253 -3.73 12.17 17.49
CA GLY A 253 -3.16 10.82 17.59
C GLY A 253 -2.16 10.45 16.48
N GLN A 254 -2.31 11.01 15.28
CA GLN A 254 -1.49 10.73 14.11
C GLN A 254 -0.49 11.87 13.78
N GLN A 255 -0.15 12.70 14.77
CA GLN A 255 0.79 13.84 14.60
C GLN A 255 2.11 13.42 13.95
N MET A 256 2.69 12.30 14.37
CA MET A 256 3.97 11.81 13.85
C MET A 256 3.87 11.39 12.38
N GLN A 257 2.78 10.76 11.99
CA GLN A 257 2.49 10.40 10.60
C GLN A 257 2.29 11.64 9.73
N ALA A 258 1.65 12.70 10.26
CA ALA A 258 1.53 13.98 9.56
C ALA A 258 2.91 14.60 9.28
N ARG A 259 3.82 14.59 10.26
CA ARG A 259 5.22 15.04 10.09
C ARG A 259 5.98 14.21 9.06
N GLU A 260 5.82 12.89 9.09
CA GLU A 260 6.43 11.99 8.13
C GLU A 260 5.98 12.31 6.70
N LEU A 261 4.66 12.42 6.48
CA LEU A 261 4.09 12.76 5.18
C LEU A 261 4.61 14.11 4.67
N LEU A 262 4.66 15.14 5.52
CA LEU A 262 5.21 16.45 5.16
C LEU A 262 6.66 16.35 4.68
N GLY A 263 7.49 15.56 5.36
CA GLY A 263 8.89 15.36 4.98
C GLY A 263 9.07 14.62 3.65
N ARG A 264 8.09 13.82 3.25
CA ARG A 264 8.07 13.08 1.98
C ARG A 264 7.49 13.89 0.82
N LEU A 265 6.75 14.97 1.08
CA LEU A 265 6.18 15.80 0.04
C LEU A 265 7.29 16.60 -0.67
N PRO A 266 7.26 16.69 -2.02
CA PRO A 266 8.17 17.57 -2.74
C PRO A 266 8.03 19.03 -2.26
N PRO A 267 9.06 19.86 -2.37
CA PRO A 267 8.99 21.28 -1.97
C PRO A 267 7.90 22.03 -2.74
N LYS A 268 7.45 23.17 -2.19
CA LYS A 268 6.52 24.07 -2.90
C LYS A 268 7.17 24.54 -4.20
N ASP A 269 6.43 24.44 -5.31
CA ASP A 269 6.82 25.01 -6.61
C ASP A 269 6.91 26.54 -6.56
#